data_AF-A0AAD8P0X7-F1
#
_entry.id   AF-A0AAD8P0X7-F1
#
_cell.length_a   1.000
_cell.length_b   1.000
_cell.length_c   1.000
_cell.angle_alpha   90.00
_cell.angle_beta   90.00
_cell.angle_gamma   90.00
#
_symmetry.space_group_name_H-M   'P 1'
#
loop_
_entity.id
_entity.type
_entity.pdbx_description
1 polymer ?
#
loop_
_entity_poly.entity_id
_entity_poly.type
_entity_poly.pdbx_seq_one_letter_code
_entity_poly.pdbx_strand_id
1 'polypeptide(L)'
;MVFCHCGKDATTRTSWTLKNPGRRFYACASQVARCGFFEWLDEKRCQACTDIIPGLLRAKNDLESQNFVLLQSNDTLSKKLSSAVGETRMLKKFF
;
A
#
# COMPACT_ATOMS: atom_id res chain seq x y z
N MET A 1 21.96 -19.12 -9.47
CA MET A 1 23.28 -18.49 -9.30
C MET A 1 23.43 -17.47 -10.42
N VAL A 2 23.79 -16.22 -10.11
CA VAL A 2 23.95 -15.16 -11.12
C VAL A 2 25.44 -14.96 -11.36
N PHE A 3 25.87 -15.02 -12.62
CA PHE A 3 27.28 -14.89 -13.01
C PHE A 3 27.52 -13.53 -13.65
N CYS A 4 28.64 -12.89 -13.30
CA CYS A 4 29.06 -11.65 -13.96
C CYS A 4 29.72 -11.91 -15.32
N HIS A 5 30.00 -10.85 -16.09
CA HIS A 5 30.67 -10.96 -17.39
C HIS A 5 32.09 -11.57 -17.35
N CYS A 6 32.69 -11.72 -16.16
CA CYS A 6 33.97 -12.41 -15.98
C CYS A 6 33.82 -13.93 -15.77
N GLY A 7 32.59 -14.48 -15.83
CA GLY A 7 32.31 -15.89 -15.54
C GLY A 7 32.41 -16.28 -14.07
N LYS A 8 32.47 -15.30 -13.16
CA LYS A 8 32.52 -15.49 -11.69
C LYS A 8 31.16 -15.19 -11.06
N ASP A 9 30.92 -15.73 -9.87
CA ASP A 9 29.70 -15.42 -9.11
C ASP A 9 29.54 -13.92 -8.86
N ALA A 10 28.35 -13.42 -9.14
CA ALA A 10 27.96 -12.06 -8.80
C ALA A 10 27.66 -11.98 -7.30
N THR A 11 28.09 -10.89 -6.68
CA THR A 11 27.79 -10.59 -5.28
C THR A 11 26.58 -9.68 -5.17
N THR A 12 25.82 -9.79 -4.09
CA THR A 12 24.69 -8.89 -3.83
C THR A 12 25.16 -7.62 -3.13
N ARG A 13 24.68 -6.47 -3.58
CA ARG A 13 24.95 -5.15 -3.01
C ARG A 13 23.67 -4.39 -2.78
N THR A 14 23.76 -3.33 -1.99
CA THR A 14 22.65 -2.42 -1.67
C THR A 14 22.95 -1.04 -2.23
N SER A 15 21.99 -0.44 -2.92
CA SER A 15 22.08 0.93 -3.41
C SER A 15 21.81 1.91 -2.27
N TRP A 16 22.69 2.90 -2.15
CA TRP A 16 22.58 4.01 -1.19
C TRP A 16 22.29 5.34 -1.89
N THR A 17 21.88 5.28 -3.16
CA THR A 17 21.52 6.48 -3.92
C THR A 17 20.16 7.01 -3.48
N LEU A 18 19.96 8.33 -3.54
CA LEU A 18 18.65 8.95 -3.24
C LEU A 18 17.51 8.42 -4.12
N LYS A 19 17.83 8.00 -5.36
CA LYS A 19 16.84 7.47 -6.32
C LYS A 19 16.41 6.03 -6.00
N ASN A 20 17.29 5.22 -5.38
CA ASN A 20 17.03 3.81 -5.10
C ASN A 20 17.54 3.39 -3.70
N PRO A 21 17.15 4.06 -2.61
CA PRO A 21 17.69 3.78 -1.29
C PRO A 21 17.30 2.37 -0.83
N GLY A 22 18.27 1.60 -0.34
CA GLY A 22 18.06 0.26 0.19
C GLY A 22 17.80 -0.83 -0.86
N ARG A 23 17.74 -0.48 -2.15
CA ARG A 23 17.44 -1.43 -3.23
C ARG A 23 18.62 -2.34 -3.52
N ARG A 24 18.42 -3.65 -3.62
CA ARG A 24 19.51 -4.63 -3.80
C ARG A 24 19.75 -4.98 -5.27
N PHE A 25 21.00 -5.24 -5.63
CA PHE A 25 21.41 -5.60 -6.99
C PHE A 25 22.57 -6.60 -6.99
N TYR A 26 22.70 -7.39 -8.04
CA TYR A 26 23.86 -8.21 -8.33
C TYR A 26 24.94 -7.39 -9.04
N ALA A 27 26.19 -7.58 -8.64
CA ALA A 27 27.35 -6.94 -9.26
C ALA A 27 28.57 -7.86 -9.26
N CYS A 28 29.52 -7.60 -10.15
CA CYS A 28 30.81 -8.29 -10.09
C CYS A 28 31.53 -7.99 -8.77
N ALA A 29 32.10 -9.02 -8.13
CA ALA A 29 32.88 -8.86 -6.91
C ALA A 29 34.16 -8.04 -7.16
N SER A 30 34.78 -8.18 -8.34
CA SER A 30 35.95 -7.39 -8.70
C SER A 30 35.55 -5.96 -9.03
N GLN A 31 36.07 -5.00 -8.27
CA GLN A 31 35.96 -3.57 -8.57
C GLN A 31 37.12 -3.05 -9.43
N VAL A 32 38.19 -3.83 -9.51
CA VAL A 32 39.45 -3.43 -10.17
C VAL A 32 39.37 -3.72 -11.68
N ALA A 33 38.81 -4.87 -12.05
CA ALA A 33 38.44 -5.15 -13.42
C ALA A 33 37.11 -4.45 -13.70
N ARG A 34 37.06 -3.52 -14.67
CA ARG A 34 35.84 -2.80 -15.10
C ARG A 34 34.83 -3.74 -15.80
N CYS A 35 34.39 -4.79 -15.11
CA CYS A 35 33.44 -5.80 -15.59
C CYS A 35 32.08 -5.19 -15.97
N GLY A 36 31.66 -4.14 -15.24
CA GLY A 36 30.42 -3.42 -15.50
C GLY A 36 29.13 -4.22 -15.29
N PHE A 37 29.21 -5.46 -14.81
CA PHE A 37 28.02 -6.30 -14.55
C PHE A 37 27.15 -5.69 -13.45
N PHE A 38 25.87 -5.52 -13.77
CA PHE A 38 24.84 -4.97 -12.89
C PHE A 38 23.47 -5.54 -13.27
N GLU A 39 22.74 -6.06 -12.29
CA GLU A 39 21.36 -6.55 -12.47
C GLU A 39 20.57 -6.29 -11.18
N TRP A 40 19.34 -5.78 -11.27
CA TRP A 40 18.55 -5.55 -10.06
C TRP A 40 18.08 -6.89 -9.47
N LEU A 41 18.15 -7.03 -8.15
CA LEU A 41 17.65 -8.22 -7.45
C LEU A 41 16.11 -8.35 -7.56
N ASP A 42 15.45 -7.29 -8.01
CA ASP A 42 13.99 -7.14 -8.01
C ASP A 42 13.31 -7.52 -9.32
N GLU A 43 13.98 -8.23 -10.25
CA GLU A 43 13.44 -8.52 -11.59
C GLU A 43 12.18 -9.42 -11.61
N LYS A 44 11.64 -9.76 -10.44
CA LYS A 44 10.22 -10.11 -10.32
C LYS A 44 9.58 -9.28 -9.23
N ARG A 45 9.22 -8.03 -9.53
CA ARG A 45 8.01 -7.49 -8.90
C ARG A 45 6.92 -8.47 -9.27
N CYS A 46 6.38 -9.17 -8.28
CA CYS A 46 5.30 -10.11 -8.51
C CYS A 46 4.20 -9.38 -9.31
N GLN A 47 3.53 -10.00 -10.29
CA GLN A 47 2.43 -9.34 -11.01
C GLN A 47 1.36 -8.81 -10.03
N ALA A 48 1.19 -9.52 -8.91
CA ALA A 48 0.41 -9.07 -7.77
C ALA A 48 0.89 -7.71 -7.19
N CYS A 49 2.19 -7.46 -7.17
CA CYS A 49 2.78 -6.24 -6.65
C CYS A 49 2.51 -5.04 -7.56
N THR A 50 2.35 -5.25 -8.87
CA THR A 50 2.07 -4.17 -9.84
C THR A 50 0.58 -3.88 -9.99
N ASP A 51 -0.29 -4.89 -9.90
CA ASP A 51 -1.72 -4.71 -10.14
C ASP A 51 -2.56 -4.84 -8.87
N ILE A 52 -2.28 -5.86 -8.05
CA ILE A 52 -3.06 -6.17 -6.84
C ILE A 52 -2.77 -5.14 -5.75
N ILE A 53 -1.51 -4.77 -5.48
CA ILE A 53 -1.21 -3.78 -4.41
C ILE A 53 -1.90 -2.43 -4.68
N PRO A 54 -1.79 -1.81 -5.88
CA PRO A 54 -2.52 -0.58 -6.14
C PRO A 54 -4.05 -0.77 -6.14
N GLY A 55 -4.54 -1.92 -6.62
CA GLY A 55 -5.96 -2.26 -6.58
C GLY A 55 -6.51 -2.34 -5.15
N LEU A 56 -5.82 -3.06 -4.27
CA LEU A 56 -6.17 -3.18 -2.85
C LEU A 56 -6.10 -1.84 -2.12
N LEU A 57 -5.10 -1.00 -2.44
CA LEU A 57 -4.99 0.33 -1.85
C LEU A 57 -6.18 1.22 -2.24
N ARG A 58 -6.58 1.22 -3.52
CA ARG A 58 -7.78 1.96 -3.96
C ARG A 58 -9.03 1.44 -3.26
N ALA A 59 -9.25 0.13 -3.27
CA ALA A 59 -10.40 -0.48 -2.61
C ALA A 59 -10.46 -0.16 -1.12
N LYS A 60 -9.32 -0.18 -0.42
CA LYS A 60 -9.23 0.25 0.98
C LYS A 60 -9.68 1.70 1.15
N ASN A 61 -9.13 2.62 0.36
CA ASN A 61 -9.45 4.04 0.46
C ASN A 61 -10.95 4.30 0.19
N ASP A 62 -11.52 3.61 -0.79
CA ASP A 62 -12.94 3.71 -1.12
C ASP A 62 -13.82 3.20 0.02
N LEU A 63 -13.45 2.08 0.65
CA LEU A 63 -14.14 1.53 1.82
C LEU A 63 -14.06 2.45 3.04
N GLU A 64 -12.90 3.07 3.29
CA GLU A 64 -12.73 4.05 4.36
C GLU A 64 -13.60 5.30 4.13
N SER A 65 -13.69 5.77 2.89
CA SER A 65 -14.58 6.87 2.51
C SER A 65 -16.06 6.53 2.71
N GLN A 66 -16.49 5.34 2.27
CA GLN A 66 -17.87 4.88 2.46
C GLN A 66 -18.22 4.73 3.95
N ASN A 67 -17.31 4.17 4.75
CA ASN A 67 -17.49 4.06 6.20
C ASN A 67 -17.68 5.43 6.85
N PHE A 68 -16.90 6.43 6.44
CA PHE A 68 -17.05 7.79 6.94
C PHE A 68 -18.46 8.35 6.65
N VAL A 69 -18.96 8.18 5.43
CA VAL A 69 -20.31 8.62 5.03
C VAL A 69 -21.41 7.89 5.81
N LEU A 70 -21.26 6.57 6.00
CA LEU A 70 -22.21 5.77 6.77
C LEU A 70 -22.26 6.20 8.23
N LEU A 71 -21.11 6.48 8.85
CA LEU A 71 -21.05 6.99 10.23
C LEU A 71 -21.79 8.32 10.37
N GLN A 72 -21.60 9.24 9.42
CA GLN A 72 -22.30 10.53 9.43
C GLN A 72 -23.83 10.36 9.27
N SER A 73 -24.24 9.45 8.40
CA SER A 73 -25.65 9.13 8.16
C SER A 73 -26.29 8.53 9.42
N ASN A 74 -25.60 7.60 10.08
CA ASN A 74 -26.06 6.98 11.32
C ASN A 74 -26.20 7.98 12.47
N ASP A 75 -25.25 8.90 12.64
CA ASP A 75 -25.35 9.98 13.63
C ASP A 75 -26.58 10.87 13.36
N THR A 76 -26.79 11.24 12.10
CA THR A 76 -27.94 12.05 11.68
C THR A 76 -29.27 11.34 11.96
N LEU A 77 -29.38 10.05 11.60
CA LEU A 77 -30.57 9.25 11.86
C LEU A 77 -30.83 9.07 13.35
N SER A 78 -29.79 8.88 14.15
CA SER A 78 -29.91 8.74 15.61
C SER A 78 -30.47 10.02 16.26
N LYS A 79 -30.03 11.20 15.79
CA LYS A 79 -30.58 12.50 16.23
C LYS A 79 -32.05 12.65 15.84
N LYS A 80 -32.40 12.33 14.58
CA LYS A 80 -33.80 12.38 14.11
C LYS A 80 -34.70 11.43 14.89
N LEU A 81 -34.23 10.21 15.14
CA LEU A 81 -34.96 9.23 15.93
C LEU A 81 -35.21 9.76 17.35
N SER A 82 -34.20 10.37 17.98
CA SER A 82 -34.33 10.96 19.31
C SER A 82 -35.39 12.08 19.36
N SER A 83 -35.43 12.95 18.34
CA SER A 83 -36.48 13.99 18.21
C SER A 83 -37.88 13.38 18.06
N ALA A 84 -38.05 12.44 17.11
CA ALA A 84 -39.33 11.81 16.83
C ALA A 84 -39.86 11.01 18.03
N VAL A 85 -38.97 10.35 18.78
CA VAL A 85 -39.30 9.68 20.04
C VAL A 85 -39.72 10.70 21.10
N GLY A 86 -39.05 11.85 21.19
CA GLY A 86 -39.46 12.97 22.06
C GLY A 86 -40.85 13.49 21.74
N GLU A 87 -41.14 13.73 20.46
CA GLU A 87 -42.44 14.21 19.96
C GLU A 87 -43.57 13.21 20.24
N THR A 88 -43.37 11.93 19.90
CA THR A 88 -44.37 10.88 20.20
C THR A 88 -44.60 10.71 21.70
N ARG A 89 -43.55 10.83 22.52
CA ARG A 89 -43.69 10.80 23.98
C ARG A 89 -44.48 12.00 24.51
N MET A 90 -44.31 13.19 23.92
CA MET A 90 -45.09 14.38 24.26
C MET A 90 -46.56 14.20 23.88
N LEU A 91 -46.86 13.76 22.66
CA LEU A 91 -48.24 13.55 22.19
C LEU A 91 -48.98 12.52 23.06
N LYS A 92 -48.32 11.42 23.47
CA LYS A 92 -48.89 10.42 24.38
C LYS A 92 -49.15 10.92 25.81
N LYS A 93 -48.72 12.13 26.20
CA LYS A 93 -49.07 12.73 27.50
C LYS A 93 -50.37 13.52 27.46
N PHE A 94 -50.88 13.84 26.27
CA PHE A 94 -52.08 14.67 26.07
C PHE A 94 -53.36 13.86 25.80
N PHE A 95 -53.23 12.54 25.61
CA PHE A 95 -54.31 11.57 25.46
C PHE A 95 -54.12 10.47 26.50
#